data_AF-A0A4R4L9J8-F1
#
_entry.id   AF-A0A4R4L9J8-F1
#
_cell.length_a   1.000
_cell.length_b   1.000
_cell.length_c   1.000
_cell.angle_alpha   90.00
_cell.angle_beta   90.00
_cell.angle_gamma   90.00
#
_symmetry.space_group_name_H-M   'P 1'
#
loop_
_entity.id
_entity.type
_entity.pdbx_description
1 polymer ?
#
loop_
_entity_poly.entity_id
_entity_poly.type
_entity_poly.pdbx_seq_one_letter_code
_entity_poly.pdbx_strand_id
1 'polypeptide(L)'
;MRRASTWKPATAAAAMLLATAGTVAATASPAAAATTISGRITCGANSQGRVVGMWVSTNAGGNGWASWTATSDPMIANYSKAIPSGATSVSVAVGCGGSPASWARTYYGSTRVPSGGGAAYKDWICYTYGTDVCI
;
A
#
# COMPACT_ATOMS: atom_id res chain seq x y z
N MET A 1 31.84 -35.58 55.19
CA MET A 1 33.05 -36.09 54.50
C MET A 1 33.59 -34.96 53.62
N ARG A 2 34.83 -34.51 53.91
CA ARG A 2 35.52 -33.42 53.22
C ARG A 2 36.13 -33.94 51.91
N ARG A 3 35.99 -33.23 50.79
CA ARG A 3 37.05 -33.06 49.78
C ARG A 3 36.89 -31.71 49.08
N ALA A 4 37.79 -30.80 49.43
CA ALA A 4 38.12 -29.64 48.62
C ALA A 4 38.95 -30.10 47.41
N SER A 5 38.75 -29.47 46.25
CA SER A 5 39.72 -29.53 45.16
C SER A 5 39.88 -28.14 44.57
N THR A 6 40.97 -27.50 44.98
CA THR A 6 41.56 -26.27 44.46
C THR A 6 42.29 -26.54 43.16
N TRP A 7 41.97 -25.85 42.06
CA TRP A 7 42.89 -25.71 40.92
C TRP A 7 42.93 -24.24 40.45
N LYS A 8 44.16 -23.74 40.31
CA LYS A 8 44.55 -22.35 40.03
C LYS A 8 44.37 -21.96 38.55
N PRO A 9 44.28 -20.66 38.25
CA PRO A 9 44.11 -20.13 36.90
C PRO A 9 45.42 -20.17 36.10
N ALA A 10 45.33 -20.49 34.80
CA ALA A 10 46.43 -20.38 33.86
C ALA A 10 46.24 -19.14 32.98
N THR A 11 47.15 -18.19 33.12
CA THR A 11 47.28 -16.97 32.33
C THR A 11 48.18 -17.24 31.13
N ALA A 12 47.73 -16.97 29.89
CA ALA A 12 48.53 -16.78 28.68
C ALA A 12 47.57 -16.46 27.53
N ALA A 13 47.86 -15.70 26.48
CA ALA A 13 48.85 -14.70 26.13
C ALA A 13 48.26 -14.04 24.86
N ALA A 14 48.65 -12.80 24.58
CA ALA A 14 48.08 -11.94 23.56
C ALA A 14 48.17 -12.47 22.11
N ALA A 15 47.19 -12.09 21.28
CA ALA A 15 47.39 -11.89 19.85
C ALA A 15 46.45 -10.77 19.38
N MET A 16 47.01 -9.56 19.24
CA MET A 16 46.40 -8.46 18.49
C MET A 16 46.37 -8.85 17.01
N LEU A 17 45.18 -9.12 16.47
CA LEU A 17 44.93 -9.10 15.03
C LEU A 17 44.10 -7.85 14.74
N LEU A 18 44.79 -6.77 14.36
CA LEU A 18 44.19 -5.61 13.72
C LEU A 18 43.63 -6.05 12.36
N ALA A 19 42.37 -6.47 12.33
CA ALA A 19 41.61 -6.54 11.10
C ALA A 19 41.15 -5.13 10.75
N THR A 20 41.82 -4.50 9.79
CA THR A 20 41.32 -3.30 9.10
C THR A 20 40.06 -3.69 8.33
N ALA A 21 38.92 -3.66 9.02
CA ALA A 21 37.61 -3.75 8.41
C ALA A 21 37.38 -2.43 7.64
N GLY A 22 37.69 -2.46 6.35
CA GLY A 22 37.29 -1.40 5.42
C GLY A 22 35.78 -1.25 5.50
N THR A 23 35.32 -0.15 6.11
CA THR A 23 33.92 0.24 6.10
C THR A 23 33.56 0.61 4.67
N VAL A 24 33.08 -0.36 3.90
CA VAL A 24 32.37 -0.08 2.66
C VAL A 24 31.11 0.65 3.09
N ALA A 25 31.13 1.98 3.03
CA ALA A 25 29.97 2.81 3.27
C ALA A 25 28.96 2.45 2.19
N ALA A 26 28.03 1.55 2.51
CA ALA A 26 26.90 1.24 1.67
C ALA A 26 26.10 2.54 1.53
N THR A 27 26.23 3.19 0.36
CA THR A 27 25.34 4.28 -0.03
C THR A 27 23.96 3.68 -0.20
N ALA A 28 23.17 3.66 0.87
CA ALA A 28 21.76 3.32 0.79
C ALA A 28 21.10 4.35 -0.13
N SER A 29 20.72 3.92 -1.34
CA SER A 29 19.90 4.76 -2.21
C SER A 29 18.64 5.19 -1.45
N PRO A 30 18.25 6.47 -1.52
CA PRO A 30 17.03 6.92 -0.89
C PRO A 30 15.87 6.08 -1.43
N ALA A 31 15.15 5.40 -0.52
CA ALA A 31 13.93 4.70 -0.87
C ALA A 31 12.96 5.72 -1.47
N ALA A 32 12.56 5.52 -2.72
CA ALA A 32 11.66 6.43 -3.38
C ALA A 32 10.34 6.49 -2.59
N ALA A 33 9.91 7.71 -2.25
CA ALA A 33 8.77 7.93 -1.39
C ALA A 33 7.50 7.35 -2.04
N ALA A 34 6.68 6.64 -1.25
CA ALA A 34 5.38 6.19 -1.70
C ALA A 34 4.48 7.41 -1.98
N THR A 35 3.81 7.39 -3.13
CA THR A 35 2.82 8.42 -3.47
C THR A 35 1.48 8.02 -2.87
N THR A 36 0.65 8.98 -2.45
CA THR A 36 -0.74 8.70 -2.08
C THR A 36 -1.66 9.07 -3.24
N ILE A 37 -2.52 8.14 -3.66
CA ILE A 37 -3.66 8.44 -4.52
C ILE A 37 -4.91 8.63 -3.64
N SER A 38 -5.70 9.66 -3.92
CA SER A 38 -6.91 9.99 -3.18
C SER A 38 -7.95 10.64 -4.08
N GLY A 39 -9.19 10.72 -3.60
CA GLY A 39 -10.27 11.41 -4.30
C GLY A 39 -11.62 10.93 -3.83
N ARG A 40 -12.63 11.09 -4.68
CA ARG A 40 -14.01 10.72 -4.43
C ARG A 40 -14.44 9.56 -5.31
N ILE A 41 -15.17 8.62 -4.73
CA ILE A 41 -15.89 7.55 -5.42
C ILE A 41 -17.36 7.93 -5.45
N THR A 42 -17.99 7.81 -6.62
CA THR A 42 -19.43 7.99 -6.79
C THR A 42 -20.01 6.75 -7.46
N CYS A 43 -20.86 6.01 -6.74
CA CYS A 43 -21.72 4.99 -7.33
C CYS A 43 -22.93 5.70 -7.96
N GLY A 44 -22.97 5.81 -9.28
CA GLY A 44 -24.03 6.52 -10.01
C GLY A 44 -25.43 5.94 -9.77
N ALA A 45 -26.46 6.70 -10.14
CA ALA A 45 -27.87 6.34 -9.88
C ALA A 45 -28.25 4.95 -10.44
N ASN A 46 -27.67 4.57 -11.58
CA ASN A 46 -27.89 3.27 -12.22
C ASN A 46 -27.20 2.10 -11.49
N SER A 47 -26.25 2.42 -10.61
CA SER A 47 -25.44 1.46 -9.85
C SER A 47 -26.13 0.99 -8.55
N GLN A 48 -27.25 1.64 -8.19
CA GLN A 48 -28.20 1.25 -7.13
C GLN A 48 -27.56 0.77 -5.82
N GLY A 49 -26.53 1.46 -5.33
CA GLY A 49 -25.88 1.03 -4.11
C GLY A 49 -24.93 2.03 -3.50
N ARG A 50 -24.84 2.00 -2.17
CA ARG A 50 -23.80 2.71 -1.42
C ARG A 50 -22.42 2.18 -1.78
N VAL A 51 -21.39 3.00 -1.64
CA VAL A 51 -20.00 2.50 -1.73
C VAL A 51 -19.76 1.51 -0.59
N VAL A 52 -19.29 0.31 -0.90
CA VAL A 52 -18.98 -0.74 0.11
C VAL A 52 -17.51 -1.14 0.14
N GLY A 53 -16.73 -0.69 -0.84
CA GLY A 53 -15.29 -0.93 -0.87
C GLY A 53 -14.62 -0.49 -2.16
N MET A 54 -13.30 -0.36 -2.08
CA MET A 54 -12.46 -0.13 -3.25
C MET A 54 -11.17 -0.94 -3.13
N TRP A 55 -10.91 -1.77 -4.14
CA TRP A 55 -9.64 -2.45 -4.33
C TRP A 55 -8.81 -1.70 -5.35
N VAL A 56 -7.53 -1.50 -5.05
CA VAL A 56 -6.58 -0.80 -5.91
C VAL A 56 -5.47 -1.77 -6.30
N SER A 57 -5.19 -1.81 -7.59
CA SER A 57 -4.07 -2.56 -8.16
C SER A 57 -3.14 -1.60 -8.90
N THR A 58 -1.83 -1.80 -8.79
CA THR A 58 -0.85 -0.99 -9.53
C THR A 58 0.13 -1.88 -10.27
N ASN A 59 0.75 -1.35 -11.32
CA ASN A 59 1.76 -2.09 -12.08
C ASN A 59 3.09 -2.29 -11.34
N ALA A 60 3.30 -1.57 -10.23
CA ALA A 60 4.50 -1.68 -9.39
C ALA A 60 4.23 -2.42 -8.06
N GLY A 61 3.11 -3.15 -7.96
CA GLY A 61 2.71 -3.86 -6.75
C GLY A 61 1.80 -3.02 -5.83
N GLY A 62 1.83 -3.26 -4.52
CA GLY A 62 1.00 -2.51 -3.55
C GLY A 62 -0.51 -2.73 -3.69
N ASN A 63 -0.92 -3.84 -4.32
CA ASN A 63 -2.32 -4.20 -4.52
C ASN A 63 -3.02 -4.37 -3.17
N GLY A 64 -4.29 -3.98 -3.08
CA GLY A 64 -5.06 -4.14 -1.85
C GLY A 64 -6.23 -3.18 -1.71
N TRP A 65 -6.90 -3.29 -0.58
CA TRP A 65 -7.95 -2.36 -0.17
C TRP A 65 -7.42 -0.93 0.01
N ALA A 66 -8.21 0.04 -0.45
CA ALA A 66 -8.04 1.44 -0.09
C ALA A 66 -8.76 1.75 1.22
N SER A 67 -8.27 2.77 1.93
CA SER A 67 -9.05 3.39 2.99
C SER A 67 -10.14 4.24 2.35
N TRP A 68 -11.34 4.22 2.91
CA TRP A 68 -12.43 5.04 2.43
C TRP A 68 -13.39 5.42 3.56
N THR A 69 -14.15 6.47 3.35
CA THR A 69 -15.15 6.96 4.31
C THR A 69 -16.36 7.47 3.55
N ALA A 70 -17.53 6.93 3.87
CA ALA A 70 -18.79 7.40 3.30
C ALA A 70 -19.03 8.88 3.65
N THR A 71 -19.67 9.60 2.74
CA THR A 71 -20.15 10.96 3.01
C THR A 71 -21.58 10.91 3.54
N SER A 72 -22.22 12.08 3.70
CA SER A 72 -23.66 12.16 4.00
C SER A 72 -24.53 11.52 2.91
N ASP A 73 -24.04 11.52 1.67
CA ASP A 73 -24.63 10.73 0.59
C ASP A 73 -23.99 9.33 0.58
N PRO A 74 -24.77 8.25 0.79
CA PRO A 74 -24.24 6.89 0.81
C PRO A 74 -23.66 6.44 -0.54
N MET A 75 -24.06 7.07 -1.65
CA MET A 75 -23.51 6.81 -2.98
C MET A 75 -22.11 7.40 -3.17
N ILE A 76 -21.65 8.24 -2.24
CA ILE A 76 -20.39 8.96 -2.34
C ILE A 76 -19.49 8.59 -1.16
N ALA A 77 -18.23 8.29 -1.45
CA ALA A 77 -17.20 8.08 -0.45
C ALA A 77 -15.90 8.80 -0.83
N ASN A 78 -15.15 9.29 0.15
CA ASN A 78 -13.77 9.71 -0.06
C ASN A 78 -12.85 8.51 0.10
N TYR A 79 -11.77 8.44 -0.66
CA TYR A 79 -10.80 7.35 -0.57
C TYR A 79 -9.37 7.85 -0.52
N SER A 80 -8.48 7.02 0.01
CA SER A 80 -7.04 7.21 -0.07
C SER A 80 -6.29 5.87 -0.05
N LYS A 81 -5.15 5.83 -0.74
CA LYS A 81 -4.26 4.68 -0.77
C LYS A 81 -2.83 5.10 -1.07
N ALA A 82 -1.89 4.63 -0.26
CA ALA A 82 -0.48 4.66 -0.62
C ALA A 82 -0.20 3.68 -1.78
N ILE A 83 0.47 4.18 -2.82
CA ILE A 83 0.94 3.42 -3.97
C ILE A 83 2.47 3.43 -4.00
N PRO A 84 3.10 2.33 -4.41
CA PRO A 84 4.56 2.23 -4.44
C PRO A 84 5.15 3.24 -5.42
N SER A 85 6.33 3.74 -5.08
CA SER A 85 7.14 4.55 -5.99
C SER A 85 7.38 3.80 -7.31
N GLY A 86 7.26 4.50 -8.44
CA GLY A 86 7.43 3.91 -9.77
C GLY A 86 6.16 3.28 -10.34
N ALA A 87 5.04 3.28 -9.61
CA ALA A 87 3.73 3.02 -10.21
C ALA A 87 3.47 4.05 -11.32
N THR A 88 3.15 3.58 -12.52
CA THR A 88 2.82 4.42 -13.68
C THR A 88 1.35 4.27 -14.07
N SER A 89 0.69 3.23 -13.59
CA SER A 89 -0.75 3.02 -13.75
C SER A 89 -1.38 2.47 -12.47
N VAL A 90 -2.63 2.87 -12.27
CA VAL A 90 -3.50 2.39 -11.21
C VAL A 90 -4.79 1.89 -11.84
N SER A 91 -5.20 0.69 -11.46
CA SER A 91 -6.51 0.13 -11.77
C SER A 91 -7.30 -0.02 -10.47
N VAL A 92 -8.59 0.23 -10.54
CA VAL A 92 -9.50 0.14 -9.39
C VAL A 92 -10.64 -0.82 -9.69
N ALA A 93 -11.12 -1.48 -8.64
CA ALA A 93 -12.40 -2.16 -8.60
C ALA A 93 -13.22 -1.54 -7.46
N VAL A 94 -14.37 -0.95 -7.78
CA VAL A 94 -15.26 -0.27 -6.84
C VAL A 94 -16.49 -1.13 -6.63
N GLY A 95 -16.77 -1.48 -5.37
CA GLY A 95 -17.98 -2.17 -4.96
C GLY A 95 -19.10 -1.18 -4.68
N CYS A 96 -20.22 -1.29 -5.42
CA CYS A 96 -21.45 -0.56 -5.15
C CYS A 96 -22.55 -1.53 -4.70
N GLY A 97 -23.10 -1.31 -3.51
CA GLY A 97 -24.12 -2.16 -2.88
C GLY A 97 -23.59 -3.49 -2.33
N GLY A 98 -24.42 -4.18 -1.55
CA GLY A 98 -24.03 -5.44 -0.89
C GLY A 98 -23.28 -5.22 0.43
N SER A 99 -22.14 -5.89 0.61
CA SER A 99 -21.27 -5.83 1.80
C SER A 99 -19.79 -5.87 1.39
N PRO A 100 -18.83 -5.48 2.27
CA PRO A 100 -17.41 -5.54 1.93
C PRO A 100 -16.89 -6.93 1.51
N ALA A 101 -17.54 -8.00 1.96
CA ALA A 101 -17.19 -9.39 1.59
C ALA A 101 -17.90 -9.90 0.33
N SER A 102 -18.97 -9.23 -0.11
CA SER A 102 -19.76 -9.61 -1.29
C SER A 102 -20.43 -8.38 -1.88
N TRP A 103 -19.85 -7.86 -2.96
CA TRP A 103 -20.34 -6.67 -3.64
C TRP A 103 -21.54 -7.03 -4.53
N ALA A 104 -22.57 -6.19 -4.52
CA ALA A 104 -23.70 -6.36 -5.42
C ALA A 104 -23.31 -6.07 -6.87
N ARG A 105 -22.47 -5.05 -7.09
CA ARG A 105 -21.87 -4.73 -8.38
C ARG A 105 -20.41 -4.31 -8.22
N THR A 106 -19.61 -4.61 -9.24
CA THR A 106 -18.19 -4.24 -9.32
C THR A 106 -17.96 -3.39 -10.55
N TYR A 107 -17.44 -2.18 -10.35
CA TYR A 107 -17.08 -1.27 -11.44
C TYR A 107 -15.57 -1.17 -11.55
N TYR A 108 -15.06 -1.13 -12.78
CA TYR A 108 -13.62 -1.09 -13.03
C TYR A 108 -13.20 0.22 -13.68
N GLY A 109 -12.08 0.77 -13.22
CA GLY A 109 -11.49 1.98 -13.78
C GLY A 109 -9.97 1.87 -13.82
N SER A 110 -9.32 2.68 -14.66
CA SER A 110 -7.86 2.80 -14.65
C SER A 110 -7.40 4.20 -15.02
N THR A 111 -6.26 4.61 -14.48
CA THR A 111 -5.66 5.90 -14.78
C THR A 111 -4.14 5.82 -14.71
N ARG A 112 -3.46 6.81 -15.30
CA ARG A 112 -2.01 6.96 -15.18
C ARG A 112 -1.68 7.73 -13.90
N VAL A 113 -0.60 7.31 -13.24
CA VAL A 113 -0.04 8.07 -12.13
C VAL A 113 0.79 9.22 -12.72
N PRO A 114 0.57 10.49 -12.32
CA PRO A 114 1.38 11.60 -12.79
C PRO A 114 2.86 11.37 -12.44
N SER A 115 3.74 11.52 -13.43
CA SER A 115 5.19 11.51 -13.22
C SER A 115 5.59 12.76 -12.42
N GLY A 116 6.09 12.59 -11.20
CA GLY A 116 6.50 13.72 -10.35
C GLY A 116 6.45 13.48 -8.84
N GLY A 117 5.98 12.33 -8.36
CA GLY A 117 6.11 11.94 -6.95
C GLY A 117 5.21 12.71 -5.96
N GLY A 118 4.20 13.43 -6.44
CA GLY A 118 3.22 14.13 -5.60
C GLY A 118 1.93 13.33 -5.39
N ALA A 119 1.13 13.72 -4.38
CA ALA A 119 -0.19 13.14 -4.15
C ALA A 119 -1.05 13.23 -5.42
N ALA A 120 -1.57 12.08 -5.87
CA ALA A 120 -2.43 12.00 -7.04
C ALA A 120 -3.89 12.15 -6.61
N TYR A 121 -4.58 13.15 -7.15
CA TYR A 121 -6.01 13.32 -6.95
C TYR A 121 -6.79 12.78 -8.16
N LYS A 122 -7.72 11.85 -7.93
CA LYS A 122 -8.56 11.26 -8.97
C LYS A 122 -9.94 10.93 -8.41
N ASP A 123 -10.97 11.50 -9.01
CA ASP A 123 -12.34 11.08 -8.75
C ASP A 123 -12.72 9.92 -9.68
N TRP A 124 -13.59 9.05 -9.17
CA TRP A 124 -14.18 7.92 -9.89
C TRP A 124 -15.70 8.07 -9.91
N ILE A 125 -16.27 8.14 -11.11
CA ILE A 125 -17.71 8.08 -11.29
C ILE A 125 -18.05 6.75 -11.93
N CYS A 126 -18.74 5.91 -11.19
CA CYS A 126 -18.99 4.51 -11.52
C CYS A 126 -20.44 4.30 -11.93
N TYR A 127 -20.66 3.80 -13.15
CA TYR A 127 -21.99 3.64 -13.73
C TYR A 127 -22.02 2.48 -14.72
N THR A 128 -23.21 2.04 -15.09
CA THR A 128 -23.41 0.98 -16.10
C THR A 128 -23.83 1.61 -17.42
N TYR A 129 -23.01 1.45 -18.48
CA TYR A 129 -23.35 1.75 -19.89
C TYR A 129 -23.03 0.54 -20.76
N GLY A 130 -23.86 -0.50 -20.69
CA GLY A 130 -23.59 -1.79 -21.34
C GLY A 130 -22.48 -2.61 -20.66
N THR A 131 -21.54 -1.96 -19.98
CA THR A 131 -20.53 -2.56 -19.08
C THR A 131 -20.41 -1.74 -17.80
N ASP A 132 -19.89 -2.36 -16.73
CA ASP A 132 -19.65 -1.71 -15.44
C ASP A 132 -18.29 -1.01 -15.43
N VAL A 133 -18.30 0.32 -15.53
CA VAL A 133 -17.09 1.17 -15.66
C VAL A 133 -17.04 2.27 -14.59
N CYS A 134 -15.83 2.64 -14.18
CA CYS A 134 -15.52 3.88 -13.49
C CYS A 134 -14.59 4.74 -14.36
N ILE A 135 -14.93 6.01 -14.53
CA ILE A 135 -14.13 7.00 -15.26
C ILE A 135 -13.45 7.99 -14.33
#